data_AF-A0A6I9X6U0-F1
#
_entry.id   AF-A0A6I9X6U0-F1
#
_cell.length_a   1.000
_cell.length_b   1.000
_cell.length_c   1.000
_cell.angle_alpha   90.00
_cell.angle_beta   90.00
_cell.angle_gamma   90.00
#
_symmetry.space_group_name_H-M   'P 1'
#
loop_
_entity.id
_entity.type
_entity.pdbx_description
1 polymer ?
#
loop_
_entity_poly.entity_id
_entity_poly.type
_entity_poly.pdbx_seq_one_letter_code
_entity_poly.pdbx_strand_id
1 'polypeptide(L)'
;MSLKPRVVDFDETWNKLLTTIKAVVMLDYVERATWNDRFSDIYALCVAYPEPLGERLYMETKFFLENHVRHLHKTVLDSEEKVLVMYYRNWDEYSKGAEYMDCLYRYLNTQFIKKNKLTEADLQYGYGGVDMSEPLMEIGELALDMWRRLMIEPLQAALIRMLLCEIKK
;
A
#
# COMPACT_ATOMS: atom_id res chain seq x y z
N MET A 1 -7.15 26.17 -1.54
CA MET A 1 -7.80 25.07 -2.30
C MET A 1 -9.32 25.21 -2.17
N SER A 2 -10.08 25.04 -3.25
CA SER A 2 -11.55 24.97 -3.22
C SER A 2 -11.98 23.52 -2.96
N LEU A 3 -13.02 23.31 -2.15
CA LEU A 3 -13.59 21.98 -1.86
C LEU A 3 -14.54 21.49 -2.97
N LYS A 4 -14.72 22.27 -4.04
CA LYS A 4 -15.61 21.89 -5.15
C LYS A 4 -14.92 20.86 -6.06
N PRO A 5 -15.67 19.88 -6.58
CA PRO A 5 -15.21 19.02 -7.67
C PRO A 5 -14.61 19.84 -8.80
N ARG A 6 -13.49 19.37 -9.34
CA ARG A 6 -12.76 20.02 -10.42
C ARG A 6 -12.14 18.99 -11.34
N VAL A 7 -11.80 19.41 -12.55
CA VAL A 7 -10.97 18.62 -13.46
C VAL A 7 -9.56 18.57 -12.87
N VAL A 8 -9.04 17.35 -12.71
CA VAL A 8 -7.70 17.08 -12.18
C VAL A 8 -6.98 16.19 -13.18
N ASP A 9 -5.75 16.56 -13.53
CA ASP A 9 -4.85 15.68 -14.26
C ASP A 9 -4.33 14.61 -13.30
N PHE A 10 -4.73 13.35 -13.57
CA PHE A 10 -4.34 12.22 -12.74
C PHE A 10 -2.82 12.01 -12.76
N ASP A 11 -2.21 12.03 -13.93
CA ASP A 11 -0.80 11.64 -14.11
C ASP A 11 0.12 12.68 -13.47
N GLU A 12 -0.20 13.98 -13.61
CA GLU A 12 0.54 15.04 -12.93
C GLU A 12 0.46 14.91 -11.40
N THR A 13 -0.74 14.66 -10.88
CA THR A 13 -0.98 14.55 -9.44
C THR A 13 -0.36 13.27 -8.86
N TRP A 14 -0.51 12.16 -9.58
CA TRP A 14 0.05 10.86 -9.22
C TRP A 14 1.57 10.89 -9.15
N ASN A 15 2.25 11.52 -10.11
CA ASN A 15 3.72 11.60 -10.09
C ASN A 15 4.26 12.33 -8.86
N LYS A 16 3.60 13.43 -8.45
CA LYS A 16 3.95 14.18 -7.22
C LYS A 16 3.67 13.35 -5.96
N LEU A 17 2.51 12.69 -5.93
CA LEU A 17 2.09 11.83 -4.84
C LEU A 17 3.02 10.63 -4.68
N LEU A 18 3.34 9.93 -5.77
CA LEU A 18 4.22 8.77 -5.84
C LEU A 18 5.62 9.09 -5.31
N THR A 19 6.16 10.27 -5.61
CA THR A 19 7.46 10.70 -5.08
C THR A 19 7.42 10.78 -3.56
N THR A 20 6.33 11.30 -2.99
CA THR A 20 6.15 11.38 -1.54
C THR A 20 5.92 9.99 -0.93
N ILE A 21 5.11 9.15 -1.56
CA ILE A 21 4.84 7.78 -1.11
C ILE A 21 6.14 6.97 -1.06
N LYS A 22 6.97 7.04 -2.10
CA LYS A 22 8.28 6.37 -2.14
C LYS A 22 9.13 6.76 -0.93
N ALA A 23 9.25 8.05 -0.65
CA ALA A 23 10.00 8.54 0.51
C ALA A 23 9.41 8.00 1.82
N VAL A 24 8.09 8.02 1.98
CA VAL A 24 7.40 7.57 3.21
C VAL A 24 7.60 6.07 3.46
N VAL A 25 7.50 5.24 2.41
CA VAL A 25 7.68 3.79 2.53
C VAL A 25 9.12 3.43 2.91
N MET A 26 10.09 4.23 2.45
CA MET A 26 11.51 4.07 2.78
C MET A 26 11.93 4.79 4.07
N LEU A 27 10.98 5.38 4.81
CA LEU A 27 11.22 6.21 6.00
C LEU A 27 12.18 7.39 5.76
N ASP A 28 12.23 7.91 4.53
CA ASP A 28 12.93 9.13 4.21
C ASP A 28 12.19 10.37 4.73
N TYR A 29 12.94 11.45 4.92
CA TYR A 29 12.37 12.72 5.37
C TYR A 29 11.46 13.33 4.31
N VAL A 30 10.23 13.64 4.70
CA VAL A 30 9.27 14.42 3.90
C VAL A 30 8.97 15.73 4.61
N GLU A 31 9.11 16.84 3.89
CA GLU A 31 8.76 18.15 4.40
C GLU A 31 7.26 18.20 4.78
N ARG A 32 6.95 18.80 5.94
CA ARG A 32 5.58 18.85 6.45
C ARG A 32 4.60 19.56 5.50
N ALA A 33 5.04 20.60 4.79
CA ALA A 33 4.21 21.29 3.80
C ALA A 33 3.83 20.33 2.66
N THR A 34 4.82 19.66 2.09
CA THR A 34 4.67 18.61 1.07
C THR A 34 3.73 17.51 1.54
N TRP A 35 3.90 17.00 2.76
CA TRP A 35 3.02 15.98 3.36
C TRP A 35 1.56 16.44 3.46
N ASN A 36 1.33 17.67 3.96
CA ASN A 36 -0.01 18.23 4.09
C ASN A 36 -0.69 18.42 2.72
N ASP A 37 0.06 18.83 1.71
CA ASP A 37 -0.47 18.99 0.35
C ASP A 37 -0.93 17.66 -0.25
N ARG A 38 -0.26 16.55 0.07
CA ARG A 38 -0.66 15.22 -0.42
C ARG A 38 -2.06 14.80 0.02
N PHE A 39 -2.52 15.21 1.21
CA PHE A 39 -3.92 14.98 1.62
C PHE A 39 -4.91 15.69 0.70
N SER A 40 -4.57 16.92 0.29
CA SER A 40 -5.39 17.70 -0.62
C SER A 40 -5.41 17.11 -2.03
N ASP A 41 -4.28 16.55 -2.47
CA ASP A 41 -4.16 15.85 -3.75
C ASP A 41 -5.04 14.57 -3.78
N ILE A 42 -4.98 13.74 -2.74
CA ILE A 42 -5.84 12.54 -2.61
C ILE A 42 -7.31 12.93 -2.59
N TYR A 43 -7.68 13.95 -1.80
CA TYR A 43 -9.05 14.45 -1.78
C TYR A 43 -9.51 14.88 -3.17
N ALA A 44 -8.71 15.70 -3.87
CA ALA A 44 -9.04 16.22 -5.19
C ALA A 44 -9.21 15.11 -6.24
N LEU A 45 -8.41 14.05 -6.18
CA LEU A 45 -8.56 12.88 -7.06
C LEU A 45 -9.85 12.12 -6.77
N CYS A 46 -10.20 11.93 -5.50
CA CYS A 46 -11.43 11.23 -5.11
C CYS A 46 -12.71 12.00 -5.48
N VAL A 47 -12.67 13.33 -5.53
CA VAL A 47 -13.83 14.19 -5.91
C VAL A 47 -13.69 14.78 -7.31
N ALA A 48 -12.79 14.25 -8.13
CA ALA A 48 -12.54 14.75 -9.47
C ALA A 48 -13.79 14.68 -10.37
N TYR A 49 -13.82 15.54 -11.37
CA TYR A 49 -14.87 15.61 -12.39
C TYR A 49 -14.24 15.45 -13.79
N PRO A 50 -14.85 14.72 -14.74
CA PRO A 50 -16.23 14.20 -14.77
C PRO A 50 -16.50 12.93 -13.95
N GLU A 51 -15.47 12.13 -13.67
CA GLU A 51 -15.58 10.87 -12.92
C GLU A 51 -14.59 10.84 -11.75
N PRO A 52 -14.93 10.17 -10.64
CA PRO A 52 -14.04 10.04 -9.49
C PRO A 52 -12.85 9.12 -9.83
N LEU A 53 -11.63 9.55 -9.50
CA LEU A 53 -10.40 8.83 -9.85
C LEU A 53 -9.90 7.90 -8.73
N GLY A 54 -10.76 7.60 -7.74
CA GLY A 54 -10.40 6.82 -6.56
C GLY A 54 -10.00 5.37 -6.88
N GLU A 55 -10.70 4.72 -7.81
CA GLU A 55 -10.35 3.37 -8.26
C GLU A 55 -8.99 3.32 -8.93
N ARG A 56 -8.74 4.24 -9.87
CA ARG A 56 -7.44 4.36 -10.55
C ARG A 56 -6.32 4.61 -9.54
N LEU A 57 -6.55 5.50 -8.57
CA LEU A 57 -5.60 5.78 -7.50
C LEU A 57 -5.29 4.52 -6.67
N TYR A 58 -6.30 3.72 -6.34
CA TYR A 58 -6.13 2.45 -5.61
C TYR A 58 -5.29 1.45 -6.41
N MET A 59 -5.62 1.23 -7.69
CA MET A 59 -4.91 0.29 -8.56
C MET A 59 -3.43 0.67 -8.76
N GLU A 60 -3.14 1.95 -8.99
CA GLU A 60 -1.76 2.45 -9.14
C GLU A 60 -0.97 2.31 -7.83
N THR A 61 -1.61 2.55 -6.68
CA THR A 61 -0.99 2.35 -5.36
C THR A 61 -0.70 0.87 -5.11
N LYS A 62 -1.62 -0.02 -5.46
CA LYS A 62 -1.43 -1.48 -5.39
C LYS A 62 -0.24 -1.92 -6.24
N PHE A 63 -0.19 -1.48 -7.50
CA PHE A 63 0.92 -1.81 -8.42
C PHE A 63 2.26 -1.30 -7.89
N PHE A 64 2.29 -0.10 -7.32
CA PHE A 64 3.49 0.43 -6.68
C PHE A 64 3.95 -0.45 -5.51
N LEU A 65 3.05 -0.80 -4.58
CA LEU A 65 3.37 -1.64 -3.42
C LEU A 65 3.89 -3.01 -3.85
N GLU A 66 3.24 -3.64 -4.82
CA GLU A 66 3.64 -4.95 -5.34
C GLU A 66 5.07 -4.92 -5.88
N ASN A 67 5.38 -3.93 -6.73
CA ASN A 67 6.71 -3.78 -7.31
C ASN A 67 7.76 -3.45 -6.24
N HIS A 68 7.41 -2.63 -5.26
CA HIS A 68 8.32 -2.27 -4.17
C HIS A 68 8.67 -3.50 -3.33
N VAL A 69 7.68 -4.30 -2.92
CA VAL A 69 7.93 -5.52 -2.13
C VAL A 69 8.69 -6.56 -2.96
N ARG A 70 8.39 -6.72 -4.27
CA ARG A 70 9.18 -7.59 -5.16
C ARG A 70 10.64 -7.16 -5.24
N HIS A 71 10.90 -5.85 -5.28
CA HIS A 71 12.26 -5.31 -5.25
C HIS A 71 12.97 -5.63 -3.92
N LEU A 72 12.30 -5.40 -2.79
CA LEU A 72 12.84 -5.73 -1.46
C LEU A 72 13.14 -7.23 -1.32
N HIS A 73 12.24 -8.09 -1.83
CA HIS A 73 12.42 -9.55 -1.82
C HIS A 73 13.71 -9.95 -2.54
N LYS A 74 13.97 -9.38 -3.72
CA LYS A 74 15.21 -9.62 -4.46
C LYS A 74 16.45 -9.19 -3.65
N THR A 75 16.41 -8.00 -3.05
CA THR A 75 17.51 -7.48 -2.22
C THR A 75 17.79 -8.38 -1.00
N VAL A 76 16.75 -8.95 -0.39
CA VAL A 76 16.91 -9.90 0.72
C VAL A 76 17.52 -11.22 0.25
N LEU A 77 17.08 -11.76 -0.89
CA LEU A 77 17.64 -13.00 -1.45
C LEU A 77 19.12 -12.87 -1.82
N ASP A 78 19.51 -11.74 -2.41
CA ASP A 78 20.91 -11.48 -2.79
C ASP A 78 21.85 -11.34 -1.57
N SER A 79 21.30 -11.24 -0.35
CA SER A 79 22.05 -11.02 0.90
C SER A 79 22.46 -12.31 1.64
N GLU A 80 22.39 -13.49 1.00
CA GLU A 80 22.75 -14.85 1.46
C GLU A 80 22.96 -15.06 2.98
N GLU A 81 24.08 -14.62 3.56
CA GLU A 81 24.44 -14.88 4.97
C GLU A 81 23.69 -14.01 6.00
N LYS A 82 23.05 -12.90 5.59
CA LYS A 82 22.40 -11.92 6.47
C LYS A 82 20.90 -11.76 6.23
N VAL A 83 20.26 -12.75 5.60
CA VAL A 83 18.84 -12.74 5.24
C VAL A 83 17.94 -12.37 6.41
N LEU A 84 18.20 -12.88 7.62
CA LEU A 84 17.41 -12.58 8.81
C LEU A 84 17.45 -11.11 9.23
N VAL A 85 18.66 -10.55 9.29
CA VAL A 85 18.87 -9.15 9.68
C VAL A 85 18.30 -8.21 8.62
N MET A 86 18.51 -8.54 7.34
CA MET A 86 17.99 -7.75 6.22
C MET A 86 16.46 -7.80 6.17
N TYR A 87 15.86 -8.98 6.40
CA TYR A 87 14.41 -9.13 6.50
C TYR A 87 13.84 -8.26 7.63
N TYR A 88 14.43 -8.34 8.82
CA TYR A 88 13.98 -7.54 9.96
C TYR A 88 14.07 -6.03 9.68
N ARG A 89 15.19 -5.56 9.12
CA ARG A 89 15.37 -4.13 8.80
C ARG A 89 14.34 -3.66 7.79
N ASN A 90 14.17 -4.39 6.69
CA ASN A 90 13.22 -4.03 5.65
C ASN A 90 11.77 -4.09 6.17
N TRP A 91 11.45 -5.02 7.07
CA TRP A 91 10.12 -5.10 7.71
C TRP A 91 9.86 -3.93 8.66
N ASP A 92 10.86 -3.57 9.49
CA ASP A 92 10.73 -2.44 10.41
C ASP A 92 10.52 -1.12 9.66
N GLU A 93 11.23 -0.92 8.54
CA GLU A 93 11.04 0.23 7.67
C GLU A 93 9.66 0.21 6.99
N TYR A 94 9.33 -0.90 6.33
CA TYR A 94 8.09 -1.05 5.56
C TYR A 94 6.82 -0.97 6.41
N SER A 95 6.81 -1.58 7.61
CA SER A 95 5.64 -1.58 8.50
C SER A 95 5.29 -0.18 9.01
N LYS A 96 6.29 0.63 9.39
CA LYS A 96 6.10 2.04 9.75
C LYS A 96 5.66 2.88 8.55
N GLY A 97 6.27 2.63 7.39
CA GLY A 97 5.88 3.26 6.13
C GLY A 97 4.42 2.97 5.76
N ALA A 98 3.97 1.73 5.96
CA ALA A 98 2.58 1.31 5.75
C ALA A 98 1.60 2.02 6.69
N GLU A 99 1.95 2.23 7.96
CA GLU A 99 1.13 2.99 8.90
C GLU A 99 0.96 4.46 8.46
N TYR A 100 2.05 5.10 8.00
CA TYR A 100 1.98 6.45 7.47
C TYR A 100 1.18 6.54 6.17
N MET A 101 1.35 5.59 5.26
CA MET A 101 0.53 5.50 4.05
C MET A 101 -0.95 5.34 4.39
N ASP A 102 -1.31 4.48 5.35
CA ASP A 102 -2.69 4.29 5.76
C ASP A 102 -3.30 5.59 6.32
N CYS A 103 -2.52 6.36 7.09
CA CYS A 103 -2.92 7.69 7.53
C CYS A 103 -3.15 8.66 6.37
N LEU A 104 -2.25 8.68 5.39
CA LEU A 104 -2.33 9.55 4.21
C LEU A 104 -3.57 9.22 3.35
N TYR A 105 -3.86 7.93 3.20
CA TYR A 105 -4.95 7.41 2.37
C TYR A 105 -6.29 7.27 3.10
N ARG A 106 -6.39 7.74 4.35
CA ARG A 106 -7.61 7.63 5.18
C ARG A 106 -8.89 8.09 4.48
N TYR A 107 -8.81 9.13 3.66
CA TYR A 107 -9.96 9.59 2.89
C TYR A 107 -10.37 8.57 1.82
N LEU A 108 -9.42 8.00 1.08
CA LEU A 108 -9.69 6.92 0.12
C LEU A 108 -10.25 5.68 0.82
N ASN A 109 -9.64 5.26 1.94
CA ASN A 109 -10.11 4.12 2.73
C ASN A 109 -11.58 4.28 3.14
N THR A 110 -11.96 5.46 3.64
CA THR A 110 -13.32 5.69 4.14
C THR A 110 -14.35 5.93 3.04
N GLN A 111 -14.00 6.66 1.98
CA GLN A 111 -14.96 7.08 0.96
C GLN A 111 -15.09 6.12 -0.22
N PHE A 112 -14.02 5.41 -0.58
CA PHE A 112 -14.02 4.48 -1.70
C PHE A 112 -14.07 3.03 -1.18
N ILE A 113 -13.07 2.65 -0.37
CA ILE A 113 -12.88 1.24 0.02
C ILE A 113 -14.02 0.75 0.90
N LYS A 114 -14.35 1.45 1.99
CA LYS A 114 -15.45 1.03 2.89
C LYS A 114 -16.84 1.04 2.23
N LYS A 115 -17.05 1.84 1.20
CA LYS A 115 -18.33 1.88 0.47
C LYS A 115 -18.45 0.76 -0.57
N ASN A 116 -17.33 0.31 -1.11
CA ASN A 116 -17.26 -0.70 -2.17
C ASN A 116 -16.85 -2.09 -1.65
N LYS A 117 -16.35 -2.19 -0.41
CA LYS A 117 -16.07 -3.47 0.25
C LYS A 117 -17.40 -4.19 0.45
N LEU A 118 -17.54 -5.35 -0.19
CA LEU A 118 -18.70 -6.21 -0.03
C LEU A 118 -18.93 -6.46 1.46
N THR A 119 -20.11 -6.12 1.95
CA THR A 119 -20.48 -6.45 3.32
C THR A 119 -20.74 -7.96 3.43
N GLU A 120 -20.65 -8.50 4.64
CA GLU A 120 -21.00 -9.90 4.89
C GLU A 120 -22.44 -10.22 4.42
N ALA A 121 -23.34 -9.23 4.44
CA ALA A 121 -24.68 -9.35 3.89
C ALA A 121 -24.70 -9.50 2.36
N ASP A 122 -23.84 -8.80 1.62
CA ASP A 122 -23.75 -8.90 0.15
C ASP A 122 -23.26 -10.29 -0.30
N LEU A 123 -22.32 -10.86 0.47
CA LEU A 123 -21.82 -12.23 0.29
C LEU A 123 -22.88 -13.29 0.62
N GLN A 124 -23.69 -13.05 1.66
CA GLN A 124 -24.67 -14.01 2.17
C GLN A 124 -26.01 -14.01 1.40
N TYR A 125 -26.36 -12.90 0.74
CA TYR A 125 -27.64 -12.73 0.03
C TYR A 125 -27.54 -12.68 -1.51
N GLY A 126 -26.37 -12.98 -2.08
CA GLY A 126 -26.29 -13.50 -3.45
C GLY A 126 -26.49 -12.48 -4.57
N TYR A 127 -25.84 -11.32 -4.51
CA TYR A 127 -25.50 -10.56 -5.73
C TYR A 127 -24.21 -11.11 -6.36
N GLY A 128 -24.18 -12.44 -6.55
CA GLY A 128 -23.12 -13.15 -7.25
C GLY A 128 -23.20 -12.89 -8.74
N GLY A 129 -22.57 -11.80 -9.18
CA GLY A 129 -22.53 -11.43 -10.59
C GLY A 129 -21.46 -10.43 -10.99
N VAL A 130 -20.61 -9.99 -10.06
CA VAL A 130 -19.47 -9.15 -10.43
C VAL A 130 -18.18 -9.89 -10.12
N ASP A 131 -17.53 -10.27 -11.21
CA ASP A 131 -16.15 -10.73 -11.32
C ASP A 131 -15.21 -9.64 -10.76
N MET A 132 -15.20 -9.46 -9.44
CA MET A 132 -14.26 -8.57 -8.77
C MET A 132 -13.09 -9.41 -8.27
N SER A 133 -12.07 -9.44 -9.13
CA SER A 133 -10.70 -9.81 -8.84
C SER A 133 -10.25 -9.17 -7.51
N GLU A 134 -10.13 -10.01 -6.48
CA GLU A 134 -9.64 -9.71 -5.13
C GLU A 134 -10.51 -8.76 -4.26
N PRO A 135 -10.70 -9.09 -2.97
CA PRO A 135 -11.42 -8.21 -2.05
C PRO A 135 -10.69 -6.87 -1.91
N LEU A 136 -11.43 -5.76 -2.00
CA LEU A 136 -10.91 -4.44 -1.69
C LEU A 136 -10.47 -4.39 -0.21
N MET A 137 -9.22 -4.03 0.01
CA MET A 137 -8.58 -3.92 1.33
C MET A 137 -8.20 -2.47 1.59
N GLU A 138 -8.19 -2.03 2.85
CA GLU A 138 -7.65 -0.70 3.18
C GLU A 138 -6.16 -0.63 2.81
N ILE A 139 -5.62 0.56 2.55
CA ILE A 139 -4.24 0.68 2.06
C ILE A 139 -3.21 0.08 3.03
N GLY A 140 -3.39 0.25 4.35
CA GLY A 140 -2.56 -0.43 5.35
C GLY A 140 -2.70 -1.95 5.30
N GLU A 141 -3.93 -2.48 5.21
CA GLU A 141 -4.21 -3.91 5.09
C GLU A 141 -3.58 -4.49 3.81
N LEU A 142 -3.72 -3.79 2.69
CA LEU A 142 -3.16 -4.14 1.39
C LEU A 142 -1.64 -4.22 1.45
N ALA A 143 -0.99 -3.24 2.08
CA ALA A 143 0.46 -3.24 2.25
C ALA A 143 0.95 -4.47 3.04
N LEU A 144 0.23 -4.87 4.10
CA LEU A 144 0.55 -6.07 4.88
C LEU A 144 0.28 -7.36 4.10
N ASP A 145 -0.81 -7.43 3.32
CA ASP A 145 -1.11 -8.58 2.45
C ASP A 145 -0.02 -8.77 1.38
N MET A 146 0.42 -7.68 0.75
CA MET A 146 1.53 -7.73 -0.23
C MET A 146 2.82 -8.23 0.41
N TRP A 147 3.14 -7.77 1.63
CA TRP A 147 4.30 -8.27 2.35
C TRP A 147 4.19 -9.76 2.66
N ARG A 148 3.04 -10.22 3.14
CA ARG A 148 2.81 -11.63 3.44
C ARG A 148 3.04 -12.51 2.20
N ARG A 149 2.37 -12.19 1.10
CA ARG A 149 2.41 -13.00 -0.13
C ARG A 149 3.78 -13.01 -0.81
N LEU A 150 4.47 -11.87 -0.82
CA LEU A 150 5.70 -11.71 -1.60
C LEU A 150 6.98 -11.90 -0.78
N MET A 151 6.94 -11.71 0.54
CA MET A 151 8.10 -11.90 1.42
C MET A 151 7.97 -13.14 2.29
N ILE A 152 6.86 -13.28 3.03
CA ILE A 152 6.74 -14.34 4.03
C ILE A 152 6.58 -15.70 3.35
N GLU A 153 5.62 -15.86 2.44
CA GLU A 153 5.34 -17.16 1.82
C GLU A 153 6.57 -17.76 1.10
N PRO A 154 7.35 -16.99 0.31
CA PRO A 154 8.55 -17.52 -0.34
C PRO A 154 9.72 -17.77 0.61
N LEU A 155 9.91 -16.92 1.63
CA LEU A 155 11.06 -16.99 2.53
C LEU A 155 10.83 -17.83 3.79
N GLN A 156 9.59 -18.27 4.07
CA GLN A 156 9.23 -18.92 5.34
C GLN A 156 10.17 -20.08 5.70
N ALA A 157 10.49 -20.95 4.74
CA ALA A 157 11.27 -22.15 4.99
C ALA A 157 12.74 -21.81 5.32
N ALA A 158 13.27 -20.77 4.67
CA ALA A 158 14.63 -20.29 4.91
C ALA A 158 14.71 -19.54 6.26
N LEU A 159 13.78 -18.60 6.51
CA LEU A 159 13.73 -17.80 7.73
C LEU A 159 13.54 -18.66 8.98
N ILE A 160 12.58 -19.60 8.96
CA ILE A 160 12.33 -20.50 10.10
C ILE A 160 13.55 -21.36 10.38
N ARG A 161 14.17 -21.93 9.34
CA ARG A 161 15.39 -22.75 9.51
C ARG A 161 16.51 -21.94 10.17
N MET A 162 16.79 -20.73 9.67
CA MET A 162 17.84 -19.89 10.22
C MET A 162 17.54 -19.44 11.66
N LEU A 163 16.28 -19.06 11.97
CA LEU A 163 15.86 -18.71 13.33
C LEU A 163 16.04 -19.86 14.31
N LEU A 164 15.60 -21.06 13.92
CA LEU A 164 15.75 -22.25 14.77
C LEU A 164 17.22 -22.64 14.98
N CYS A 165 18.09 -22.40 13.99
CA CYS A 165 19.53 -22.60 14.14
C CYS A 165 20.15 -21.64 15.16
N GLU A 166 19.74 -20.37 15.18
CA GLU A 166 20.25 -19.40 16.15
C GLU A 166 19.65 -19.58 17.56
N ILE A 167 18.38 -19.98 17.69
CA ILE A 167 17.74 -20.23 18.99
C ILE A 167 18.31 -21.47 19.69
N LYS A 168 18.78 -22.47 18.93
CA LYS A 168 19.37 -23.71 19.47
C LYS A 168 20.81 -23.54 19.96
N LYS A 169 21.49 -22.44 19.61
CA LYS A 169 22.82 -22.10 20.14
C LYS A 169 22.69 -21.58 21.57
#